data_AF-A0A5B8KFD5-F1
#
_entry.id   AF-A0A5B8KFD5-F1
#
_cell.length_a   1.000
_cell.length_b   1.000
_cell.length_c   1.000
_cell.angle_alpha   90.00
_cell.angle_beta   90.00
_cell.angle_gamma   90.00
#
_symmetry.space_group_name_H-M   'P 1'
#
loop_
_entity.id
_entity.type
_entity.pdbx_description
1 polymer ?
#
loop_
_entity_poly.entity_id
_entity_poly.type
_entity_poly.pdbx_seq_one_letter_code
_entity_poly.pdbx_strand_id
1 'polypeptide(L)'
;MHTWKTHLEALLRRLAETHGDAPLREIQRTLASVLEAHSVRFQTPQGSDLPPNTALSSIRDQPIVVSIDIHSQVLGTTLSQAAVAPSDDHAQLTPESRFQPGEAATDSSTTPFHEAFIREFARLEQRHEFMWAGYVVRELLPRMGFPLNETKLILDRLCSEGILAISKVPNPKNPNFPATGVQLNREHPRVRAALEAQPAEPPPNESPSEPTELASS
;
A
#
# COMPACT_ATOMS: atom_id res chain seq x y z
N MET A 1 -4.95 -7.72 24.07
CA MET A 1 -5.42 -7.99 22.69
C MET A 1 -6.63 -7.12 22.42
N HIS A 2 -6.45 -5.94 21.81
CA HIS A 2 -7.59 -5.17 21.32
C HIS A 2 -8.08 -5.80 20.02
N THR A 3 -9.17 -6.55 20.11
CA THR A 3 -9.82 -7.15 18.95
C THR A 3 -10.51 -6.06 18.15
N TRP A 4 -10.51 -6.18 16.82
CA TRP A 4 -11.23 -5.30 15.89
C TRP A 4 -12.68 -5.02 16.33
N LYS A 5 -13.33 -6.00 16.98
CA LYS A 5 -14.66 -5.87 17.60
C LYS A 5 -14.74 -4.72 18.61
N THR A 6 -13.77 -4.60 19.51
CA THR A 6 -13.73 -3.53 20.52
C THR A 6 -13.57 -2.16 19.89
N HIS A 7 -12.79 -2.08 18.80
CA HIS A 7 -12.62 -0.83 18.05
C HIS A 7 -13.92 -0.43 17.35
N LEU A 8 -14.59 -1.38 16.68
CA LEU A 8 -15.88 -1.15 16.04
C LEU A 8 -16.94 -0.71 17.05
N GLU A 9 -17.03 -1.38 18.20
CA GLU A 9 -17.95 -1.01 19.29
C GLU A 9 -17.70 0.42 19.80
N ALA A 10 -16.44 0.79 20.01
CA ALA A 10 -16.08 2.14 20.44
C ALA A 10 -16.43 3.20 19.39
N LEU A 11 -16.20 2.89 18.12
CA LEU A 11 -16.49 3.78 16.99
C LEU A 11 -18.00 3.98 16.83
N LEU A 12 -18.78 2.90 16.87
CA LEU A 12 -20.26 2.96 16.84
C LEU A 12 -20.82 3.75 18.02
N ARG A 13 -20.26 3.57 19.23
CA ARG A 13 -20.65 4.35 20.41
C ARG A 13 -20.39 5.84 20.21
N ARG A 14 -19.22 6.20 19.71
CA ARG A 14 -18.86 7.59 19.43
C ARG A 14 -19.77 8.21 18.36
N LEU A 15 -20.06 7.48 17.28
CA LEU A 15 -21.00 7.93 16.25
C LEU A 15 -22.42 8.12 16.80
N ALA A 16 -22.87 7.24 17.70
CA ALA A 16 -24.17 7.40 18.35
C ALA A 16 -24.23 8.64 19.26
N GLU A 17 -23.10 9.01 19.90
CA GLU A 17 -23.00 10.21 20.75
C GLU A 17 -22.94 11.51 19.93
N THR A 18 -22.22 11.54 18.80
CA THR A 18 -22.03 12.77 18.02
C THR A 18 -23.02 12.93 16.87
N HIS A 19 -23.55 11.84 16.34
CA HIS A 19 -24.42 11.80 15.16
C HIS A 19 -25.67 10.93 15.39
N GLY A 20 -26.17 10.86 16.63
CA GLY A 20 -27.34 10.06 16.97
C GLY A 20 -28.56 10.36 16.09
N ASP A 21 -28.78 11.63 15.73
CA ASP A 21 -29.93 12.04 14.92
C ASP A 21 -29.71 11.89 13.41
N ALA A 22 -28.50 11.49 12.97
CA ALA A 22 -28.22 11.28 11.56
C ALA A 22 -28.88 9.99 11.05
N PRO A 23 -29.34 9.96 9.79
CA PRO A 23 -29.95 8.78 9.19
C PRO A 23 -28.90 7.67 8.99
N LEU A 24 -29.31 6.41 9.11
CA LEU A 24 -28.40 5.25 8.97
C LEU A 24 -27.61 5.26 7.67
N ARG A 25 -28.17 5.74 6.55
CA ARG A 25 -27.43 5.85 5.29
C ARG A 25 -26.15 6.70 5.38
N GLU A 26 -26.15 7.74 6.20
CA GLU A 26 -24.98 8.61 6.39
C GLU A 26 -23.96 7.96 7.31
N ILE A 27 -24.44 7.29 8.36
CA ILE A 27 -23.62 6.48 9.26
C ILE A 27 -22.95 5.33 8.48
N GLN A 28 -23.69 4.63 7.62
CA GLN A 28 -23.19 3.56 6.75
C GLN A 28 -22.07 4.08 5.83
N ARG A 29 -22.28 5.23 5.17
CA ARG A 29 -21.26 5.84 4.30
C ARG A 29 -20.01 6.22 5.10
N THR A 30 -20.18 6.77 6.29
CA THR A 30 -19.07 7.19 7.17
C THR A 30 -18.27 5.96 7.62
N LEU A 31 -18.95 4.91 8.07
CA LEU A 31 -18.32 3.64 8.46
C LEU A 31 -17.63 2.96 7.29
N ALA A 32 -18.27 2.90 6.12
CA ALA A 32 -17.68 2.31 4.92
C ALA A 32 -16.39 3.03 4.53
N SER A 33 -16.37 4.36 4.60
CA SER A 33 -15.18 5.18 4.33
C SER A 33 -14.07 4.92 5.35
N VAL A 34 -14.39 4.97 6.65
CA VAL A 34 -13.39 4.82 7.72
C VAL A 34 -12.80 3.41 7.78
N LEU A 35 -13.60 2.40 7.45
CA LEU A 35 -13.18 0.99 7.50
C LEU A 35 -12.69 0.46 6.16
N GLU A 36 -12.63 1.29 5.12
CA GLU A 36 -12.36 0.87 3.74
C GLU A 36 -13.24 -0.32 3.29
N ALA A 37 -14.48 -0.36 3.79
CA ALA A 37 -15.41 -1.44 3.51
C ALA A 37 -16.18 -1.15 2.22
N HIS A 38 -16.46 -2.21 1.44
CA HIS A 38 -17.31 -2.11 0.26
C HIS A 38 -18.75 -1.76 0.62
N SER A 39 -19.27 -2.40 1.67
CA SER A 39 -20.61 -2.11 2.17
C SER A 39 -20.72 -2.30 3.68
N VAL A 40 -21.56 -1.48 4.30
CA VAL A 40 -21.95 -1.59 5.71
C VAL A 40 -23.47 -1.62 5.78
N ARG A 41 -24.03 -2.68 6.38
CA ARG A 41 -25.48 -2.87 6.52
C ARG A 41 -25.87 -3.00 7.98
N PHE A 42 -26.94 -2.30 8.35
CA PHE A 42 -27.58 -2.42 9.65
C PHE A 42 -28.80 -3.32 9.51
N GLN A 43 -28.81 -4.42 10.25
CA GLN A 43 -29.81 -5.48 10.15
C GLN A 43 -30.45 -5.74 11.50
N THR A 44 -31.71 -6.17 11.49
CA THR A 44 -32.35 -6.75 12.68
C THR A 44 -31.74 -8.13 12.98
N PRO A 45 -31.94 -8.71 14.17
CA PRO A 45 -31.46 -10.05 14.49
C PRO A 45 -32.04 -11.15 13.59
N GLN A 46 -33.16 -10.87 12.91
CA GLN A 46 -33.78 -11.76 11.92
C GLN A 46 -33.14 -11.65 10.53
N GLY A 47 -32.17 -10.74 10.32
CA GLY A 47 -31.46 -10.54 9.05
C GLY A 47 -32.11 -9.55 8.09
N SER A 48 -33.19 -8.87 8.49
CA SER A 48 -33.83 -7.84 7.67
C SER A 48 -33.06 -6.53 7.73
N ASP A 49 -32.80 -5.89 6.58
CA ASP A 49 -32.16 -4.57 6.54
C ASP A 49 -33.04 -3.50 7.19
N LEU A 50 -32.45 -2.65 8.03
CA LEU A 50 -33.13 -1.51 8.64
C LEU A 50 -33.34 -0.39 7.61
N PRO A 51 -34.45 0.39 7.68
CA PRO A 51 -34.69 1.48 6.74
C PRO A 51 -33.55 2.52 6.76
N PRO A 52 -33.08 2.99 5.59
CA PRO A 52 -31.91 3.87 5.51
C PRO A 52 -32.11 5.26 6.14
N ASN A 53 -33.38 5.67 6.32
CA ASN A 53 -33.75 6.95 6.91
C ASN A 53 -34.03 6.88 8.42
N THR A 54 -33.90 5.71 9.06
CA THR A 54 -34.01 5.59 10.51
C THR A 54 -32.84 6.34 11.17
N ALA A 55 -33.08 7.03 12.27
CA ALA A 55 -32.01 7.69 13.04
C ALA A 55 -31.23 6.65 13.86
N LEU A 56 -29.91 6.82 14.00
CA LEU A 56 -29.06 5.91 14.78
C LEU A 56 -29.48 5.86 16.26
N SER A 57 -29.92 6.99 16.82
CA SER A 57 -30.41 7.11 18.20
C SER A 57 -31.64 6.23 18.46
N SER A 58 -32.52 6.05 17.46
CA SER A 58 -33.76 5.27 17.59
C SER A 58 -33.53 3.76 17.68
N ILE A 59 -32.38 3.28 17.25
CA ILE A 59 -32.02 1.84 17.26
C ILE A 59 -30.97 1.50 18.31
N ARG A 60 -30.51 2.48 19.09
CA ARG A 60 -29.43 2.32 20.08
C ARG A 60 -29.73 1.26 21.13
N ASP A 61 -30.99 1.17 21.56
CA ASP A 61 -31.44 0.26 22.62
C ASP A 61 -31.98 -1.07 22.07
N GLN A 62 -31.89 -1.29 20.75
CA GLN A 62 -32.34 -2.52 20.10
C GLN A 62 -31.14 -3.40 19.72
N PRO A 63 -31.26 -4.72 19.82
CA PRO A 63 -30.24 -5.62 19.30
C PRO A 63 -30.18 -5.47 17.78
N ILE A 64 -29.02 -5.05 17.27
CA ILE A 64 -28.77 -4.88 15.84
C ILE A 64 -27.56 -5.70 15.42
N VAL A 65 -27.57 -6.16 14.18
CA VAL A 65 -26.44 -6.83 13.53
C VAL A 65 -25.85 -5.85 12.53
N VAL A 66 -24.54 -5.58 12.64
CA VAL A 66 -23.82 -4.74 11.69
C VAL A 66 -22.97 -5.65 10.81
N SER A 67 -23.36 -5.78 9.54
CA SER A 67 -22.68 -6.59 8.54
C SER A 67 -21.74 -5.70 7.74
N ILE A 68 -20.45 -5.99 7.77
CA ILE A 68 -19.40 -5.23 7.09
C ILE A 68 -18.76 -6.14 6.05
N ASP A 69 -18.87 -5.75 4.79
CA ASP A 69 -18.22 -6.44 3.68
C ASP A 69 -16.94 -5.70 3.32
N ILE A 70 -15.80 -6.32 3.62
CA ILE A 70 -14.48 -5.76 3.35
C ILE A 70 -13.95 -6.45 2.10
N HIS A 71 -13.58 -5.67 1.08
CA HIS A 71 -12.80 -6.21 -0.02
C HIS A 71 -11.43 -6.61 0.52
N SER A 72 -11.27 -7.88 0.88
CA SER A 72 -9.94 -8.47 0.92
C SER A 72 -9.53 -8.64 -0.53
N GLN A 73 -8.86 -7.62 -1.09
CA GLN A 73 -8.03 -7.85 -2.27
C GLN A 73 -6.91 -8.80 -1.82
N VAL A 74 -7.21 -10.09 -1.80
CA VAL A 74 -6.19 -11.12 -1.74
C VAL A 74 -5.49 -10.98 -3.08
N LEU A 75 -4.31 -10.35 -3.09
CA LEU A 75 -3.41 -10.39 -4.23
C LEU A 75 -3.25 -11.87 -4.59
N GLY A 76 -3.82 -12.26 -5.72
CA GLY A 76 -3.70 -13.60 -6.25
C GLY A 76 -2.26 -13.83 -6.67
N THR A 77 -1.45 -14.37 -5.76
CA THR A 77 -0.11 -14.88 -6.05
C THR A 77 -0.26 -16.10 -6.95
N THR A 78 -0.33 -15.86 -8.26
CA THR A 78 -0.21 -16.92 -9.27
C THR A 78 1.26 -17.35 -9.33
N LEU A 79 1.64 -18.28 -8.46
CA LEU A 79 2.86 -19.07 -8.61
C LEU A 79 2.69 -20.00 -9.83
N SER A 80 2.94 -19.46 -11.02
CA SER A 80 3.15 -20.27 -12.22
C SER A 80 4.48 -21.01 -12.09
N GLN A 81 4.37 -22.25 -11.62
CA GLN A 81 5.46 -23.22 -11.54
C GLN A 81 5.71 -23.75 -12.96
N ALA A 82 6.67 -23.16 -13.67
CA ALA A 82 7.17 -23.69 -14.93
C ALA A 82 8.16 -24.83 -14.64
N ALA A 83 7.66 -26.06 -14.58
CA ALA A 83 8.49 -27.26 -14.69
C ALA A 83 8.74 -27.54 -16.17
N VAL A 84 9.92 -27.16 -16.64
CA VAL A 84 10.43 -27.56 -17.96
C VAL A 84 11.04 -28.95 -17.83
N ALA A 85 10.49 -29.90 -18.57
CA ALA A 85 11.18 -31.12 -18.97
C ALA A 85 11.13 -31.22 -20.51
N PRO A 86 12.21 -31.66 -21.19
CA PRO A 86 12.27 -31.70 -22.63
C PRO A 86 11.79 -33.07 -23.15
N SER A 87 11.11 -33.10 -24.29
CA SER A 87 11.17 -34.24 -25.23
C SER A 87 10.57 -33.88 -26.58
N ASP A 88 11.26 -34.38 -27.60
CA ASP A 88 11.08 -34.21 -29.04
C ASP A 88 9.77 -34.76 -29.62
N ASP A 89 9.50 -34.27 -30.83
CA ASP A 89 8.88 -34.94 -31.99
C ASP A 89 7.44 -35.47 -31.89
N HIS A 90 6.48 -34.72 -32.44
CA HIS A 90 5.68 -35.16 -33.60
C HIS A 90 4.57 -34.15 -33.96
N ALA A 91 4.25 -34.19 -35.25
CA ALA A 91 3.40 -33.28 -36.00
C ALA A 91 1.92 -33.20 -35.60
N GLN A 92 1.35 -32.03 -35.93
CA GLN A 92 -0.04 -31.76 -36.30
C GLN A 92 -1.14 -32.20 -35.32
N LEU A 93 -1.79 -31.19 -34.71
CA LEU A 93 -3.21 -30.90 -34.84
C LEU A 93 -3.50 -29.62 -34.05
N THR A 94 -3.96 -28.58 -34.75
CA THR A 94 -4.42 -27.32 -34.16
C THR A 94 -5.86 -27.45 -33.66
N PRO A 95 -6.13 -27.32 -32.36
CA PRO A 95 -7.38 -26.74 -31.89
C PRO A 95 -7.13 -25.26 -31.58
N GLU A 96 -7.89 -24.37 -32.23
CA GLU A 96 -7.92 -22.94 -31.91
C GLU A 96 -8.25 -22.75 -30.41
N SER A 97 -7.21 -22.47 -29.64
CA SER A 97 -7.32 -22.15 -28.22
C SER A 97 -7.98 -20.79 -28.07
N ARG A 98 -9.26 -20.84 -27.69
CA ARG A 98 -10.17 -19.70 -27.44
C ARG A 98 -9.80 -18.86 -26.22
N PHE A 99 -8.72 -19.21 -25.52
CA PHE A 99 -8.21 -18.41 -24.41
C PHE A 99 -7.27 -17.36 -24.98
N GLN A 100 -7.82 -16.21 -25.36
CA GLN A 100 -7.03 -14.99 -25.39
C GLN A 100 -6.44 -14.81 -23.98
N PRO A 101 -5.11 -14.72 -23.83
CA PRO A 101 -4.51 -14.25 -22.59
C PRO A 101 -5.15 -12.90 -22.31
N GLY A 102 -5.94 -12.81 -21.24
CA GLY A 102 -6.58 -11.57 -20.84
C GLY A 102 -5.50 -10.48 -20.82
N GLU A 103 -5.76 -9.40 -21.57
CA GLU A 103 -4.99 -8.16 -21.49
C GLU A 103 -4.67 -7.93 -20.02
N ALA A 104 -3.36 -7.88 -19.72
CA ALA A 104 -2.88 -7.53 -18.39
C ALA A 104 -3.64 -6.28 -17.98
N ALA A 105 -4.53 -6.43 -17.00
CA ALA A 105 -5.32 -5.34 -16.48
C ALA A 105 -4.32 -4.25 -16.11
N THR A 106 -4.33 -3.17 -16.90
CA THR A 106 -3.55 -1.99 -16.63
C THR A 106 -4.17 -1.41 -15.37
N ASP A 107 -3.70 -1.87 -14.21
CA ASP A 107 -4.07 -1.37 -12.89
C ASP A 107 -3.62 0.09 -12.80
N SER A 108 -4.44 0.97 -13.35
CA SER A 108 -4.20 2.39 -13.54
C SER A 108 -4.53 3.22 -12.30
N SER A 109 -4.55 2.61 -11.12
CA SER A 109 -4.51 3.36 -9.86
C SER A 109 -3.07 3.41 -9.35
N THR A 110 -2.18 4.04 -10.12
CA THR A 110 -0.88 4.46 -9.62
C THR A 110 -1.13 5.46 -8.51
N THR A 111 -1.09 5.01 -7.25
CA THR A 111 -1.21 5.92 -6.13
C THR A 111 0.03 6.83 -6.19
N PRO A 112 -0.13 8.17 -6.30
CA PRO A 112 0.99 9.11 -6.42
C PRO A 112 1.99 8.99 -5.26
N PHE A 113 1.53 8.41 -4.15
CA PHE A 113 2.35 8.04 -3.02
C PHE A 113 3.47 7.03 -3.35
N HIS A 114 3.19 5.95 -4.09
CA HIS A 114 4.20 4.90 -4.33
C HIS A 114 5.41 5.47 -5.08
N GLU A 115 5.17 6.33 -6.07
CA GLU A 115 6.24 6.99 -6.80
C GLU A 115 7.07 7.92 -5.91
N ALA A 116 6.41 8.74 -5.08
CA ALA A 116 7.10 9.61 -4.12
C ALA A 116 7.95 8.79 -3.13
N PHE A 117 7.43 7.65 -2.65
CA PHE A 117 8.15 6.76 -1.75
C PHE A 117 9.37 6.14 -2.42
N ILE A 118 9.21 5.59 -3.63
CA ILE A 118 10.30 4.96 -4.37
C ILE A 118 11.43 5.97 -4.61
N ARG A 119 11.10 7.20 -4.99
CA ARG A 119 12.09 8.27 -5.23
C ARG A 119 12.83 8.66 -3.96
N GLU A 120 12.11 8.88 -2.86
CA GLU A 120 12.74 9.26 -1.60
C GLU A 120 13.59 8.12 -1.02
N PHE A 121 13.11 6.88 -1.12
CA PHE A 121 13.88 5.70 -0.72
C PHE A 121 15.16 5.59 -1.55
N ALA A 122 15.09 5.72 -2.88
CA ALA A 122 16.27 5.66 -3.75
C ALA A 122 17.29 6.76 -3.43
N ARG A 123 16.81 7.98 -3.14
CA ARG A 123 17.65 9.11 -2.70
C ARG A 123 18.40 8.79 -1.40
N LEU A 124 17.75 8.10 -0.46
CA LEU A 124 18.35 7.70 0.81
C LEU A 124 19.30 6.50 0.66
N GLU A 125 18.96 5.54 -0.18
CA GLU A 125 19.79 4.37 -0.50
C GLU A 125 21.14 4.80 -1.12
N GLN A 126 21.19 5.91 -1.87
CA GLN A 126 22.47 6.48 -2.36
C GLN A 126 23.35 7.05 -1.24
N ARG A 127 22.76 7.50 -0.13
CA ARG A 127 23.48 8.11 0.99
C ARG A 127 23.83 7.11 2.09
N HIS A 128 23.12 5.99 2.11
CA HIS A 128 23.23 4.98 3.13
C HIS A 128 23.51 3.65 2.45
N GLU A 129 24.67 3.06 2.72
CA GLU A 129 25.02 1.70 2.26
C GLU A 129 23.94 0.67 2.65
N PHE A 130 23.21 0.96 3.73
CA PHE A 130 22.19 0.06 4.26
C PHE A 130 20.96 0.77 4.80
N MET A 131 19.78 0.33 4.36
CA MET A 131 18.49 0.80 4.85
C MET A 131 17.85 -0.23 5.79
N TRP A 132 17.67 0.16 7.05
CA TRP A 132 17.08 -0.68 8.08
C TRP A 132 15.56 -0.64 8.02
N ALA A 133 14.89 -1.80 8.16
CA ALA A 133 13.42 -1.84 8.22
C ALA A 133 12.86 -0.93 9.33
N GLY A 134 13.54 -0.88 10.48
CA GLY A 134 13.18 0.00 11.58
C GLY A 134 13.25 1.49 11.24
N TYR A 135 14.22 1.90 10.42
CA TYR A 135 14.31 3.29 9.94
C TYR A 135 13.16 3.62 8.99
N VAL A 136 12.81 2.69 8.09
CA VAL A 136 11.69 2.90 7.16
C VAL A 136 10.38 3.14 7.92
N VAL A 137 10.09 2.29 8.91
CA VAL A 137 8.84 2.34 9.71
C VAL A 137 8.77 3.54 10.66
N ARG A 138 9.89 3.92 11.28
CA ARG A 138 9.92 4.95 12.33
C ARG A 138 10.23 6.36 11.82
N GLU A 139 10.93 6.47 10.69
CA GLU A 139 11.42 7.75 10.19
C GLU A 139 10.90 8.05 8.79
N LEU A 140 11.16 7.18 7.81
CA LEU A 140 10.87 7.48 6.40
C LEU A 140 9.36 7.62 6.14
N LEU A 141 8.57 6.59 6.48
CA LEU A 141 7.13 6.62 6.23
C LEU A 141 6.42 7.75 7.01
N PRO A 142 6.70 8.01 8.30
CA PRO A 142 6.12 9.15 9.00
C PRO A 142 6.45 10.50 8.37
N ARG A 143 7.69 10.70 7.88
CA ARG A 143 8.09 11.93 7.17
C ARG A 143 7.32 12.14 5.87
N MET A 144 6.83 11.07 5.27
CA MET A 144 5.96 11.10 4.09
C MET A 144 4.48 11.30 4.43
N GLY A 145 4.14 11.49 5.70
CA GLY A 145 2.78 11.78 6.17
C GLY A 145 2.00 10.57 6.68
N PHE A 146 2.62 9.39 6.79
CA PHE A 146 1.92 8.20 7.25
C PHE A 146 1.76 8.14 8.78
N PRO A 147 0.58 7.74 9.28
CA PRO A 147 0.37 7.50 10.69
C PRO A 147 1.31 6.40 11.21
N LEU A 148 1.95 6.62 12.36
CA LEU A 148 2.92 5.67 12.94
C LEU A 148 2.32 4.28 13.20
N ASN A 149 1.01 4.19 13.46
CA ASN A 149 0.28 2.95 13.65
C ASN A 149 0.06 2.16 12.34
N GLU A 150 0.21 2.79 11.18
CA GLU A 150 -0.01 2.18 9.85
C GLU A 150 1.29 1.88 9.11
N THR A 151 2.42 2.50 9.49
CA THR A 151 3.69 2.37 8.77
C THR A 151 4.16 0.93 8.60
N LYS A 152 3.88 0.05 9.57
CA LYS A 152 4.18 -1.38 9.44
C LYS A 152 3.34 -2.04 8.34
N LEU A 153 2.04 -1.77 8.30
CA LEU A 153 1.13 -2.31 7.27
C LEU A 153 1.55 -1.85 5.88
N ILE A 154 1.98 -0.60 5.75
CA ILE A 154 2.47 -0.03 4.51
C ILE A 154 3.77 -0.68 4.07
N LEU A 155 4.72 -0.88 4.99
CA LEU A 155 5.96 -1.61 4.69
C LEU A 155 5.65 -3.04 4.21
N ASP A 156 4.77 -3.76 4.93
CA ASP A 156 4.37 -5.12 4.59
C ASP A 156 3.71 -5.16 3.19
N ARG A 157 2.86 -4.17 2.87
CA ARG A 157 2.25 -4.00 1.55
C ARG A 157 3.28 -3.73 0.44
N LEU A 158 4.22 -2.82 0.65
CA LEU A 158 5.29 -2.54 -0.31
C LEU A 158 6.15 -3.78 -0.59
N CYS A 159 6.32 -4.65 0.41
CA CYS A 159 7.02 -5.93 0.23
C CYS A 159 6.15 -6.95 -0.51
N SER A 160 4.86 -7.06 -0.19
CA SER A 160 3.95 -7.99 -0.87
C SER A 160 3.72 -7.62 -2.34
N GLU A 161 3.76 -6.32 -2.66
CA GLU A 161 3.74 -5.80 -4.02
C GLU A 161 5.07 -5.99 -4.76
N GLY A 162 6.11 -6.50 -4.09
CA GLY A 162 7.43 -6.73 -4.69
C GLY A 162 8.22 -5.46 -5.00
N ILE A 163 7.79 -4.29 -4.49
CA ILE A 163 8.50 -3.01 -4.62
C ILE A 163 9.75 -3.01 -3.74
N LEU A 164 9.64 -3.58 -2.54
CA LEU A 164 10.73 -3.73 -1.60
C LEU A 164 11.11 -5.20 -1.42
N ALA A 165 12.41 -5.47 -1.34
CA ALA A 165 12.97 -6.75 -0.94
C ALA A 165 13.49 -6.64 0.50
N ILE A 166 13.13 -7.61 1.34
CA ILE A 166 13.65 -7.73 2.70
C ILE A 166 14.70 -8.83 2.75
N SER A 167 15.86 -8.54 3.32
CA SER A 167 16.92 -9.53 3.54
C SER A 167 17.43 -9.49 4.99
N LYS A 168 17.92 -10.63 5.47
CA LYS A 168 18.64 -10.71 6.75
C LYS A 168 20.11 -10.47 6.48
N VAL A 169 20.67 -9.48 7.16
CA VAL A 169 21.99 -8.96 6.83
C VAL A 169 22.79 -8.84 8.12
N PRO A 170 24.09 -9.22 8.15
CA PRO A 170 24.89 -9.08 9.36
C PRO A 170 24.92 -7.62 9.80
N ASN A 171 24.67 -7.37 11.08
CA ASN A 171 24.81 -6.01 11.60
C ASN A 171 26.31 -5.69 11.75
N PRO A 172 26.85 -4.68 11.06
CA PRO A 172 28.28 -4.36 11.12
C PRO A 172 28.74 -3.97 12.53
N LYS A 173 27.83 -3.48 13.37
CA LYS A 173 28.11 -3.16 14.78
C LYS A 173 28.05 -4.38 15.69
N ASN A 174 27.30 -5.41 15.32
CA ASN A 174 27.14 -6.62 16.13
C ASN A 174 26.77 -7.84 15.27
N PRO A 175 27.74 -8.59 14.74
CA PRO A 175 27.51 -9.69 13.81
C PRO A 175 26.60 -10.80 14.37
N ASN A 176 26.55 -10.96 15.70
CA ASN A 176 25.73 -11.97 16.37
C ASN A 176 24.22 -11.66 16.35
N PHE A 177 23.84 -10.43 16.00
CA PHE A 177 22.45 -9.98 15.96
C PHE A 177 22.11 -9.47 14.56
N PRO A 178 21.63 -10.37 13.66
CA PRO A 178 21.35 -10.01 12.27
C PRO A 178 20.26 -8.94 12.18
N ALA A 179 20.51 -7.99 11.29
CA ALA A 179 19.63 -6.93 10.89
C ALA A 179 18.55 -7.40 9.92
N THR A 180 17.41 -6.71 9.89
CA THR A 180 16.50 -6.76 8.75
C THR A 180 16.79 -5.56 7.85
N GLY A 181 17.40 -5.83 6.70
CA GLY A 181 17.62 -4.85 5.63
C GLY A 181 16.45 -4.77 4.69
N VAL A 182 16.28 -3.61 4.09
CA VAL A 182 15.27 -3.33 3.07
C VAL A 182 15.97 -2.71 1.87
N GLN A 183 15.66 -3.18 0.68
CA GLN A 183 16.21 -2.68 -0.57
C GLN A 183 15.10 -2.47 -1.59
N LEU A 184 15.27 -1.50 -2.49
CA LEU A 184 14.36 -1.37 -3.64
C LEU A 184 14.58 -2.51 -4.62
N ASN A 185 13.50 -3.15 -5.05
CA ASN A 185 13.56 -4.11 -6.13
C ASN A 185 13.68 -3.36 -7.47
N ARG A 186 14.91 -3.18 -7.95
CA ARG A 186 15.20 -2.43 -9.19
C ARG A 186 14.67 -3.11 -10.46
N GLU A 187 14.34 -4.39 -10.39
CA GLU A 187 13.72 -5.12 -11.51
C GLU A 187 12.21 -4.88 -11.59
N HIS A 188 11.58 -4.38 -10.53
CA HIS A 188 10.15 -4.15 -10.47
C HIS A 188 9.73 -3.03 -11.46
N PRO A 189 8.73 -3.24 -12.35
CA PRO A 189 8.35 -2.27 -13.37
C PRO A 189 8.01 -0.88 -12.83
N ARG A 190 7.30 -0.81 -11.70
CA ARG A 190 6.97 0.48 -11.05
C ARG A 190 8.20 1.20 -10.50
N VAL A 191 9.19 0.45 -10.01
CA VAL A 191 10.43 1.03 -9.49
C VAL A 191 11.23 1.62 -10.64
N ARG A 192 11.36 0.88 -11.75
CA ARG A 192 12.00 1.37 -12.97
C ARG A 192 11.35 2.64 -13.49
N ALA A 193 10.02 2.63 -13.68
CA ALA A 193 9.29 3.79 -14.17
C ALA A 193 9.48 5.02 -13.26
N ALA A 194 9.40 4.85 -11.93
CA ALA A 194 9.56 5.94 -10.98
C ALA A 194 10.97 6.56 -10.97
N LEU A 195 12.00 5.74 -11.24
CA LEU A 195 13.41 6.17 -11.31
C LEU A 195 13.78 6.76 -12.68
N GLU A 196 13.23 6.24 -13.78
CA GLU A 196 13.43 6.76 -15.13
C GLU A 196 12.71 8.10 -15.36
N ALA A 197 11.57 8.32 -14.68
CA ALA A 197 10.80 9.57 -14.76
C ALA A 197 11.43 10.76 -14.01
N GLN A 198 12.67 10.65 -13.54
CA GLN A 198 13.39 11.82 -13.03
C GLN A 198 13.69 12.75 -14.22
N PRO A 199 13.14 13.99 -14.24
CA PRO A 199 13.63 14.98 -15.18
C PRO A 199 15.12 15.13 -14.91
N ALA A 200 15.95 14.87 -15.92
CA ALA A 200 17.38 15.08 -15.84
C ALA A 200 17.59 16.45 -15.21
N GLU A 201 18.13 16.47 -14.00
CA GLU A 201 18.46 17.72 -13.31
C GLU A 201 19.30 18.51 -14.32
N PRO A 202 18.89 19.73 -14.72
CA PRO A 202 19.62 20.48 -15.73
C PRO A 202 21.08 20.53 -15.26
N PRO A 203 22.04 20.23 -16.15
CA PRO A 203 23.44 20.11 -15.76
C PRO A 203 23.80 21.36 -14.95
N PRO A 204 24.51 21.20 -13.82
CA PRO A 204 24.82 22.31 -12.93
C PRO A 204 25.37 23.42 -13.78
N ASN A 205 24.59 24.50 -13.87
CA ASN A 205 24.87 25.65 -14.72
C ASN A 205 26.32 26.04 -14.43
N GLU A 206 27.22 25.72 -15.35
CA GLU A 206 28.63 26.06 -15.25
C GLU A 206 28.65 27.57 -15.05
N SER A 207 28.85 27.98 -13.80
CA SER A 207 28.86 29.39 -13.47
C SER A 207 30.00 29.96 -14.31
N PRO A 208 29.72 30.99 -15.15
CA PRO A 208 30.72 31.52 -16.06
C PRO A 208 31.91 31.90 -15.19
N SER A 209 33.04 31.24 -15.45
CA SER A 209 34.28 31.48 -14.73
C SER A 209 34.54 32.99 -14.72
N GLU A 210 34.59 33.58 -13.53
CA GLU A 210 34.98 34.98 -13.38
C GLU A 210 36.28 35.20 -14.16
N PRO A 211 36.33 36.19 -15.09
CA PRO A 211 37.58 36.56 -15.69
C PRO A 211 38.46 37.10 -14.57
N THR A 212 39.55 36.38 -14.30
CA THR A 212 40.64 36.83 -13.45
C THR A 212 41.22 38.09 -14.10
N GLU A 213 40.77 39.26 -13.64
CA GLU A 213 41.34 40.54 -13.99
C GLU A 213 42.65 40.71 -13.20
N LEU A 214 43.72 40.17 -13.78
CA LEU A 214 45.11 40.44 -13.44
C LEU A 214 45.56 41.71 -14.18
N ALA A 215 46.32 42.54 -13.46
CA ALA A 215 47.08 43.73 -13.90
C ALA A 215 46.28 45.05 -13.90
N SER A 216 46.80 46.20 -13.45
CA SER A 216 48.18 46.64 -13.22
C SER A 216 48.15 47.87 -12.29
N SER A 217 49.09 47.99 -11.34
CA SER A 217 50.27 48.89 -11.37
C SER A 217 49.95 50.38 -11.24
#